data_AF-A0A4V6E7J0-F1
#
_entry.id   AF-A0A4V6E7J0-F1
#
_cell.length_a   1.000
_cell.length_b   1.000
_cell.length_c   1.000
_cell.angle_alpha   90.00
_cell.angle_beta   90.00
_cell.angle_gamma   90.00
#
_symmetry.space_group_name_H-M   'P 1'
#
loop_
_entity.id
_entity.type
_entity.pdbx_description
1 polymer ?
#
loop_
_entity_poly.entity_id
_entity_poly.type
_entity_poly.pdbx_seq_one_letter_code
_entity_poly.pdbx_strand_id
1 'polypeptide(L)'
;MDAPDAQSADRSVDGSEQGGREGIDPDRPSLTRSDERLLSYLADVGADYQAFIAGNTGLYDDHVESRLTALVDAGLVERVSGEAMYRVTDAGREALRDDCPRWSD
;
A
#
# COMPACT_ATOMS: atom_id res chain seq x y z
N MET A 1 -50.71 -32.55 -30.87
CA MET A 1 -49.50 -31.81 -30.47
C MET A 1 -49.32 -32.10 -28.99
N ASP A 2 -48.37 -32.95 -28.62
CA ASP A 2 -48.10 -33.22 -27.20
C ASP A 2 -46.63 -33.64 -27.01
N ALA A 3 -45.92 -32.81 -26.26
CA ALA A 3 -44.67 -33.02 -25.51
C ALA A 3 -44.58 -31.82 -24.54
N PRO A 4 -43.88 -31.89 -23.37
CA PRO A 4 -42.86 -32.87 -23.02
C PRO A 4 -42.88 -33.45 -21.59
N ASP A 5 -42.24 -34.61 -21.49
CA ASP A 5 -41.22 -35.09 -20.53
C ASP A 5 -41.11 -34.50 -19.11
N ALA A 6 -40.97 -35.42 -18.14
CA ALA A 6 -40.96 -35.20 -16.71
C ALA A 6 -39.57 -35.41 -16.07
N GLN A 7 -39.29 -34.59 -15.04
CA GLN A 7 -38.48 -34.87 -13.82
C GLN A 7 -36.94 -35.07 -14.00
N SER A 8 -36.03 -34.66 -13.11
CA SER A 8 -36.02 -34.48 -11.64
C SER A 8 -34.95 -33.44 -11.26
N ALA A 9 -35.25 -32.51 -10.36
CA ALA A 9 -34.94 -32.52 -8.92
C ALA A 9 -33.48 -32.21 -8.54
N ASP A 10 -33.36 -31.06 -7.88
CA ASP A 10 -32.57 -30.81 -6.67
C ASP A 10 -31.06 -31.12 -6.68
N ARG A 11 -30.27 -30.04 -6.78
CA ARG A 11 -29.07 -29.89 -5.95
C ARG A 11 -28.88 -28.41 -5.61
N SER A 12 -29.49 -28.03 -4.50
CA SER A 12 -29.16 -26.82 -3.77
C SER A 12 -27.85 -27.02 -2.99
N VAL A 13 -27.14 -25.92 -2.70
CA VAL A 13 -25.88 -25.82 -1.92
C VAL A 13 -24.62 -26.22 -2.70
N ASP A 14 -23.50 -25.52 -2.68
CA ASP A 14 -22.91 -24.54 -1.78
C ASP A 14 -21.68 -23.91 -2.48
N GLY A 15 -21.19 -22.78 -2.00
CA GLY A 15 -19.78 -22.42 -2.27
C GLY A 15 -19.56 -20.98 -2.73
N SER A 16 -19.96 -20.05 -1.89
CA SER A 16 -19.43 -18.70 -1.83
C SER A 16 -17.92 -18.73 -1.59
N GLU A 17 -17.07 -18.74 -2.61
CA GLU A 17 -15.67 -18.32 -2.48
C GLU A 17 -14.96 -18.31 -3.82
N GLN A 18 -14.94 -17.13 -4.44
CA GLN A 18 -13.68 -16.64 -4.97
C GLN A 18 -13.59 -15.20 -4.49
N GLY A 19 -13.14 -15.11 -3.24
CA GLY A 19 -12.72 -13.88 -2.61
C GLY A 19 -11.75 -13.12 -3.50
N GLY A 20 -11.74 -11.80 -3.28
CA GLY A 20 -11.09 -10.80 -4.09
C GLY A 20 -9.86 -11.30 -4.84
N ARG A 21 -9.98 -11.34 -6.17
CA ARG A 21 -8.96 -10.63 -6.92
C ARG A 21 -9.15 -9.15 -6.62
N GLU A 22 -8.71 -8.72 -5.43
CA GLU A 22 -8.14 -7.39 -5.32
C GLU A 22 -7.16 -7.34 -6.48
N GLY A 23 -7.52 -6.59 -7.51
CA GLY A 23 -6.58 -6.31 -8.58
C GLY A 23 -5.42 -5.66 -7.86
N ILE A 24 -4.30 -6.38 -7.73
CA ILE A 24 -3.01 -5.76 -7.45
C ILE A 24 -2.90 -4.74 -8.57
N ASP A 25 -3.19 -3.49 -8.26
CA ASP A 25 -3.26 -2.43 -9.24
C ASP A 25 -1.86 -2.40 -9.86
N PRO A 26 -1.68 -2.85 -11.12
CA PRO A 26 -0.34 -3.07 -11.66
C PRO A 26 0.40 -1.75 -11.87
N ASP A 27 -0.29 -0.62 -11.68
CA ASP A 27 0.24 0.74 -11.69
C ASP A 27 0.69 1.20 -10.28
N ARG A 28 0.31 0.48 -9.21
CA ARG A 28 0.75 0.84 -7.85
C ARG A 28 2.25 0.54 -7.72
N PRO A 29 3.07 1.54 -7.36
CA PRO A 29 4.52 1.36 -7.27
C PRO A 29 4.85 0.30 -6.22
N SER A 30 5.65 -0.70 -6.59
CA SER A 30 6.10 -1.74 -5.66
C SER A 30 6.98 -1.09 -4.58
N LEU A 31 6.48 -1.03 -3.35
CA LEU A 31 7.20 -0.45 -2.22
C LEU A 31 8.36 -1.36 -1.82
N THR A 32 9.52 -0.75 -1.57
CA THR A 32 10.64 -1.46 -0.94
C THR A 32 10.48 -1.44 0.57
N ARG A 33 11.22 -2.30 1.28
CA ARG A 33 11.30 -2.29 2.75
C ARG A 33 11.70 -0.93 3.32
N SER A 34 12.56 -0.18 2.62
CA SER A 34 12.91 1.18 3.02
C SER A 34 11.72 2.13 2.90
N ASP A 35 10.91 2.00 1.85
CA ASP A 35 9.74 2.85 1.64
C ASP A 35 8.66 2.61 2.68
N GLU A 36 8.35 1.35 2.94
CA GLU A 36 7.40 0.98 3.99
C GLU A 36 7.84 1.58 5.34
N ARG A 37 9.14 1.52 5.65
CA ARG A 37 9.69 2.10 6.88
C ARG A 37 9.56 3.61 6.93
N LEU A 38 9.86 4.31 5.83
CA LEU A 38 9.75 5.75 5.71
C LEU A 38 8.29 6.21 5.82
N LEU A 39 7.40 5.58 5.07
CA LEU A 39 5.97 5.84 5.10
C LEU A 39 5.37 5.55 6.48
N SER A 40 5.75 4.44 7.11
CA SER A 40 5.28 4.09 8.46
C SER A 40 5.74 5.10 9.50
N TYR A 41 6.99 5.56 9.43
CA TYR A 41 7.49 6.61 10.31
C TYR A 41 6.71 7.92 10.12
N LEU A 42 6.57 8.39 8.88
CA LEU A 42 5.84 9.61 8.56
C LEU A 42 4.34 9.52 8.85
N ALA A 43 3.74 8.33 8.77
CA ALA A 43 2.36 8.11 9.17
C ALA A 43 2.16 8.24 10.69
N ASP A 44 3.17 7.89 11.48
CA ASP A 44 3.16 8.02 12.95
C ASP A 44 3.43 9.46 13.39
N VAL A 45 4.51 10.08 12.90
CA VAL A 45 4.93 11.43 13.34
C VAL A 45 4.24 12.57 12.57
N GLY A 46 3.64 12.28 11.42
CA GLY A 46 2.96 13.22 10.55
C GLY A 46 3.88 13.89 9.53
N ALA A 47 4.78 14.75 9.98
CA ALA A 47 5.69 15.49 9.11
C ALA A 47 7.02 15.78 9.80
N ASP A 48 8.14 15.57 9.10
CA ASP A 48 9.47 15.68 9.70
C ASP A 48 10.56 16.02 8.67
N TYR A 49 11.73 16.47 9.13
CA TYR A 49 12.86 16.80 8.24
C TYR A 49 13.63 15.55 7.83
N GLN A 50 14.18 15.55 6.62
CA GLN A 50 15.01 14.45 6.07
C GLN A 50 16.05 13.95 7.07
N ALA A 51 16.79 14.85 7.72
CA ALA A 51 17.83 14.49 8.67
C ALA A 51 17.30 13.69 9.88
N PHE A 52 16.12 14.07 10.40
CA PHE A 52 15.49 13.35 11.50
C PHE A 52 14.85 12.04 11.03
N ILE A 53 14.25 12.03 9.84
CA ILE A 53 13.74 10.81 9.21
C ILE A 53 14.87 9.79 9.08
N ALA A 54 16.03 10.17 8.55
CA ALA A 54 17.20 9.31 8.40
C ALA A 54 17.68 8.76 9.76
N GLY A 55 17.86 9.65 10.75
CA GLY A 55 18.28 9.26 12.10
C GLY A 55 17.31 8.29 12.79
N ASN A 56 16.00 8.53 12.69
CA ASN A 56 14.99 7.76 13.39
C ASN A 56 14.63 6.44 12.68
N THR A 57 14.82 6.36 11.37
CA THR A 57 14.62 5.12 10.60
C THR A 57 15.88 4.27 10.48
N GLY A 58 17.05 4.78 10.90
CA GLY A 58 18.32 4.08 10.80
C GLY A 58 18.80 3.89 9.36
N LEU A 59 18.38 4.77 8.45
CA LEU A 59 18.74 4.75 7.03
C LEU A 59 19.79 5.84 6.76
N TYR A 60 20.64 5.62 5.75
CA TYR A 60 21.63 6.61 5.32
C TYR A 60 20.94 7.81 4.64
N ASP A 61 21.42 9.03 4.90
CA ASP A 61 20.79 10.26 4.42
C ASP A 61 20.59 10.29 2.90
N ASP A 62 21.61 9.94 2.12
CA ASP A 62 21.57 9.87 0.65
C ASP A 62 20.54 8.84 0.14
N HIS A 63 20.43 7.70 0.83
CA HIS A 63 19.43 6.68 0.52
C HIS A 63 18.02 7.17 0.85
N VAL A 64 17.85 7.87 1.97
CA VAL A 64 16.58 8.48 2.36
C VAL A 64 16.16 9.56 1.38
N GLU A 65 17.08 10.42 0.95
CA GLU A 65 16.82 11.44 -0.08
C GLU A 65 16.30 10.80 -1.37
N SER A 66 17.00 9.76 -1.85
CA SER A 66 16.64 9.04 -3.06
C SER A 66 15.25 8.41 -2.95
N ARG A 67 14.95 7.71 -1.84
CA ARG A 67 13.63 7.09 -1.64
C ARG A 67 12.54 8.13 -1.44
N LEU A 68 12.76 9.19 -0.67
CA LEU A 68 11.78 10.27 -0.50
C LEU A 68 11.47 10.94 -1.83
N THR A 69 12.47 11.16 -2.69
CA THR A 69 12.26 11.70 -4.04
C THR A 69 11.38 10.79 -4.88
N ALA A 70 11.63 9.49 -4.87
CA ALA A 70 10.79 8.51 -5.58
C ALA A 70 9.37 8.45 -5.01
N LEU A 71 9.20 8.55 -3.68
CA LEU A 71 7.90 8.58 -3.03
C LEU A 71 7.12 9.88 -3.33
N VAL A 72 7.82 11.01 -3.50
CA VAL A 72 7.22 12.27 -3.94
C VAL A 72 6.74 12.16 -5.39
N ASP A 73 7.57 11.60 -6.27
CA ASP A 73 7.21 11.37 -7.68
C ASP A 73 5.98 10.46 -7.82
N ALA A 74 5.91 9.44 -6.96
CA ALA A 74 4.75 8.55 -6.84
C ALA A 74 3.53 9.17 -6.12
N GLY A 75 3.63 10.40 -5.59
CA GLY A 75 2.54 11.06 -4.85
C GLY A 75 2.20 10.46 -3.49
N LEU A 76 3.08 9.61 -2.93
CA LEU A 76 2.88 8.92 -1.64
C LEU A 76 3.34 9.75 -0.45
N VAL A 77 4.29 10.64 -0.67
CA VAL A 77 4.66 11.69 0.27
C VAL A 77 4.69 13.01 -0.47
N GLU A 78 4.62 14.10 0.28
CA GLU A 78 4.81 15.43 -0.29
C GLU A 78 5.90 16.16 0.49
N ARG A 79 6.66 16.97 -0.25
CA ARG A 79 7.67 17.86 0.32
C ARG A 79 7.02 19.21 0.62
N VAL A 80 7.21 19.69 1.85
CA VAL A 80 6.74 21.01 2.25
C VAL A 80 7.65 22.07 1.64
N SER A 81 7.10 22.90 0.73
CA SER A 81 7.85 23.95 0.05
C SER A 81 8.51 24.92 1.04
N GLY A 82 9.83 25.11 0.89
CA GLY A 82 10.65 25.99 1.73
C GLY A 82 11.57 25.26 2.70
N GLU A 83 11.31 23.97 2.97
CA GLU A 83 12.08 23.16 3.93
C GLU A 83 12.32 21.74 3.38
N ALA A 84 13.33 21.03 3.88
CA ALA A 84 13.54 19.61 3.57
C ALA A 84 12.64 18.72 4.47
N MET A 85 11.37 19.11 4.59
CA MET A 85 10.37 18.46 5.43
C MET A 85 9.39 17.68 4.56
N TYR A 86 9.04 16.48 5.01
CA TYR A 86 8.22 15.53 4.27
C TYR A 86 7.03 15.11 5.12
N ARG A 87 5.86 14.94 4.50
CA ARG A 87 4.67 14.35 5.13
C ARG A 87 4.08 13.28 4.24
N VAL A 88 3.45 12.28 4.85
CA VAL A 88 2.74 11.24 4.10
C VAL A 88 1.41 11.79 3.54
N THR A 89 1.05 11.40 2.32
CA THR A 89 -0.26 11.71 1.72
C THR A 89 -1.29 10.64 2.11
N ASP A 90 -2.57 10.86 1.80
CA ASP A 90 -3.59 9.80 1.94
C ASP A 90 -3.23 8.57 1.09
N ALA A 91 -2.75 8.77 -0.14
CA ALA A 91 -2.31 7.67 -1.01
C ALA A 91 -1.15 6.86 -0.40
N GLY A 92 -0.19 7.54 0.24
CA GLY A 92 0.90 6.86 0.96
C GLY A 92 0.42 6.04 2.16
N ARG A 93 -0.61 6.51 2.88
CA ARG A 93 -1.24 5.76 3.98
C ARG A 93 -2.01 4.55 3.49
N GLU A 94 -2.66 4.65 2.33
CA GLU A 94 -3.37 3.54 1.71
C GLU A 94 -2.40 2.50 1.16
N ALA A 95 -1.28 2.92 0.55
CA ALA A 95 -0.25 2.01 0.05
C ALA A 95 0.37 1.15 1.18
N LEU A 96 0.49 1.68 2.41
CA LEU A 96 0.92 0.90 3.57
C LEU A 96 -0.07 -0.22 3.97
N ARG A 97 -1.37 -0.05 3.67
CA ARG A 97 -2.42 -0.99 4.09
C ARG A 97 -2.57 -2.18 3.15
N ASP A 98 -2.15 -2.04 1.91
CA ASP A 98 -2.41 -2.99 0.82
C ASP A 98 -1.28 -4.03 0.67
N ASP A 99 -0.05 -3.67 1.01
CA ASP A 99 1.14 -4.51 0.75
C ASP A 99 1.79 -5.13 1.99
N CYS A 100 1.18 -5.03 3.17
CA CYS A 100 1.79 -5.61 4.38
C CYS A 100 1.19 -7.00 4.70
N PRO A 101 1.87 -8.13 4.35
CA PRO A 101 1.79 -9.27 5.24
C PRO A 101 2.28 -8.75 6.58
N ARG A 102 1.34 -8.56 7.51
CA ARG A 102 1.64 -8.34 8.92
C ARG A 102 2.73 -9.32 9.29
N TRP A 103 3.89 -8.79 9.63
CA TRP A 103 4.97 -9.48 10.31
C TRP A 103 4.46 -10.69 11.10
N SER A 104 4.92 -11.88 10.70
CA SER A 104 4.85 -13.09 11.50
C SER A 104 6.30 -13.49 11.73
N ASP A 105 6.70 -13.41 12.99
CA ASP A 105 7.95 -13.82 13.64
C ASP A 105 9.25 -13.07 13.25
#